data_AF-A0A4S8Q0B4-F1
#
_entry.id   AF-A0A4S8Q0B4-F1
#
_cell.length_a   1.000
_cell.length_b   1.000
_cell.length_c   1.000
_cell.angle_alpha   90.00
_cell.angle_beta   90.00
_cell.angle_gamma   90.00
#
_symmetry.space_group_name_H-M   'P 1'
#
loop_
_entity.id
_entity.type
_entity.pdbx_description
1 polymer ?
#
loop_
_entity_poly.entity_id
_entity_poly.type
_entity_poly.pdbx_seq_one_letter_code
_entity_poly.pdbx_strand_id
1 'polypeptide(L)'
;MLELAIHHRQGDFELQADLTLGEGLTALFGASGSGKTTLINIIAGLIRPEDGRILFNGETWNEKGIFLPPHRRRIGYVFQEGRLFPHLTVLQNLRYGEGLLPRAERREDLDRIAALLGIADLLDRRPAHLSGGEKQRVALGRALMASPKLLLMDEPLSALDTALKAQILPYIERIRDEFGVPIIYVSHSAEEVARLANALVTFKGGRASAVGRPNEALATVAQASGDLPAGNFIEAEITAHDETDGLTEASSTAGRLILRRTPLPIGTRVRVFIPVSDIVVATEPGEGLSALNRLSGRVLAVDDGSGASVTLTIDCHGQTIIAEVTRRSLRQLALAPGKPVHLLFKTVSIASEGLFRQVLP
;
A
#
# COMPACT_ATOMS: atom_id res chain seq x y z
N MET A 1 1.33 -17.73 4.86
CA MET A 1 -0.10 -17.88 4.55
C MET A 1 -0.91 -17.82 5.83
N LEU A 2 -1.85 -16.88 5.91
CA LEU A 2 -2.87 -16.77 6.95
C LEU A 2 -4.20 -17.25 6.36
N GLU A 3 -4.83 -18.22 7.01
CA GLU A 3 -6.14 -18.74 6.64
C GLU A 3 -7.11 -18.48 7.80
N LEU A 4 -8.27 -17.91 7.50
CA LEU A 4 -9.29 -17.70 8.53
C LEU A 4 -10.69 -17.88 7.96
N ALA A 5 -11.52 -18.57 8.73
CA ALA A 5 -12.95 -18.69 8.50
C ALA A 5 -13.62 -18.44 9.85
N ILE A 6 -14.10 -17.23 10.09
CA ILE A 6 -14.59 -16.78 11.40
C ILE A 6 -15.95 -16.12 11.31
N HIS A 7 -16.68 -16.22 12.42
CA HIS A 7 -17.91 -15.53 12.69
C HIS A 7 -17.83 -14.87 14.07
N HIS A 8 -18.25 -13.61 14.15
CA HIS A 8 -18.25 -12.86 15.40
C HIS A 8 -19.31 -11.77 15.41
N ARG A 9 -20.14 -11.75 16.45
CA ARG A 9 -21.09 -10.68 16.72
C ARG A 9 -20.60 -9.71 17.79
N GLN A 10 -20.74 -8.42 17.54
CA GLN A 10 -20.44 -7.34 18.47
C GLN A 10 -21.63 -6.36 18.53
N GLY A 11 -22.50 -6.54 19.52
CA GLY A 11 -23.79 -5.83 19.57
C GLY A 11 -24.68 -6.25 18.40
N ASP A 12 -25.15 -5.27 17.62
CA ASP A 12 -25.96 -5.51 16.42
C ASP A 12 -25.10 -5.75 15.15
N PHE A 13 -23.78 -5.61 15.26
CA PHE A 13 -22.86 -5.83 14.15
C PHE A 13 -22.42 -7.29 14.08
N GLU A 14 -22.48 -7.88 12.89
CA GLU A 14 -22.05 -9.25 12.62
C GLU A 14 -20.88 -9.22 11.63
N LEU A 15 -19.77 -9.86 12.00
CA LEU A 15 -18.58 -10.02 11.16
C LEU A 15 -18.48 -11.48 10.69
N GLN A 16 -18.43 -11.67 9.38
CA GLN A 16 -18.14 -12.95 8.75
C GLN A 16 -16.97 -12.78 7.78
N ALA A 17 -15.94 -13.61 7.92
CA ALA A 17 -14.78 -13.57 7.05
C ALA A 17 -14.30 -14.98 6.73
N ASP A 18 -14.13 -15.26 5.44
CA ASP A 18 -13.48 -16.47 4.91
C ASP A 18 -12.40 -16.02 3.93
N LEU A 19 -11.15 -16.01 4.41
CA LEU A 19 -10.02 -15.35 3.73
C LEU A 19 -8.77 -16.24 3.78
N THR A 20 -8.04 -16.24 2.66
CA THR A 20 -6.68 -16.78 2.56
C THR A 20 -5.75 -15.67 2.11
N LEU A 21 -4.84 -15.24 2.99
CA LEU A 21 -3.93 -14.12 2.77
C LEU A 21 -2.48 -14.61 2.67
N GLY A 22 -1.79 -14.16 1.63
CA GLY A 22 -0.46 -14.62 1.24
C GLY A 22 0.69 -13.73 1.74
N GLU A 23 1.78 -13.73 0.99
CA GLU A 23 2.93 -12.85 1.18
C GLU A 23 2.65 -11.43 0.70
N GLY A 24 3.54 -10.49 1.05
CA GLY A 24 3.39 -9.08 0.73
C GLY A 24 2.38 -8.37 1.64
N LEU A 25 1.79 -7.29 1.12
CA LEU A 25 0.87 -6.42 1.84
C LEU A 25 -0.56 -6.60 1.33
N THR A 26 -1.44 -7.08 2.20
CA THR A 26 -2.88 -7.12 1.97
C THR A 26 -3.53 -5.90 2.62
N ALA A 27 -4.22 -5.08 1.84
CA ALA A 27 -4.99 -3.95 2.35
C ALA A 27 -6.41 -4.39 2.76
N LEU A 28 -6.87 -3.91 3.91
CA LEU A 28 -8.26 -3.98 4.35
C LEU A 28 -8.91 -2.62 4.09
N PHE A 29 -9.85 -2.57 3.14
CA PHE A 29 -10.51 -1.34 2.70
C PHE A 29 -12.02 -1.40 2.90
N GLY A 30 -12.60 -0.27 3.33
CA GLY A 30 -14.03 -0.13 3.53
C GLY A 30 -14.37 1.06 4.43
N ALA A 31 -15.65 1.40 4.54
CA ALA A 31 -16.12 2.51 5.37
C ALA A 31 -15.76 2.36 6.86
N SER A 32 -15.74 3.46 7.60
CA SER A 32 -15.62 3.42 9.06
C SER A 32 -16.71 2.55 9.68
N GLY A 33 -16.36 1.73 10.67
CA GLY A 33 -17.31 0.79 11.29
C GLY A 33 -17.61 -0.48 10.48
N SER A 34 -16.96 -0.73 9.34
CA SER A 34 -17.19 -1.92 8.52
C SER A 34 -16.63 -3.23 9.10
N GLY A 35 -16.02 -3.21 10.29
CA GLY A 35 -15.43 -4.38 10.95
C GLY A 35 -13.94 -4.64 10.68
N LYS A 36 -13.22 -3.72 10.01
CA LYS A 36 -11.76 -3.85 9.73
C LYS A 36 -10.96 -4.05 11.02
N THR A 37 -11.03 -3.08 11.94
CA THR A 37 -10.34 -3.12 13.24
C THR A 37 -10.76 -4.34 14.07
N THR A 38 -12.04 -4.73 14.03
CA THR A 38 -12.52 -5.96 14.68
C THR A 38 -11.83 -7.20 14.12
N LEU A 39 -11.75 -7.34 12.78
CA LEU A 39 -11.06 -8.46 12.13
C LEU A 39 -9.58 -8.51 12.54
N ILE A 40 -8.86 -7.37 12.53
CA ILE A 40 -7.44 -7.37 12.87
C ILE A 40 -7.22 -7.68 14.35
N ASN A 41 -8.11 -7.22 15.23
CA ASN A 41 -8.06 -7.57 16.65
C ASN A 41 -8.34 -9.08 16.89
N ILE A 42 -9.20 -9.69 16.09
CA ILE A 42 -9.41 -11.15 16.09
C ILE A 42 -8.15 -11.89 15.64
N ILE A 43 -7.52 -11.45 14.55
CA ILE A 43 -6.24 -12.00 14.05
C ILE A 43 -5.12 -11.81 15.08
N ALA A 44 -5.08 -10.66 15.77
CA ALA A 44 -4.12 -10.37 16.84
C ALA A 44 -4.36 -11.20 18.11
N GLY A 45 -5.55 -11.79 18.27
CA GLY A 45 -5.97 -12.48 19.49
C GLY A 45 -6.39 -11.56 20.62
N LEU A 46 -6.64 -10.28 20.32
CA LEU A 46 -7.17 -9.29 21.25
C LEU A 46 -8.68 -9.47 21.45
N ILE A 47 -9.36 -10.01 20.43
CA ILE A 47 -10.75 -10.42 20.47
C ILE A 47 -10.82 -11.92 20.16
N ARG A 48 -11.63 -12.66 20.91
CA ARG A 48 -11.95 -14.06 20.58
C ARG A 48 -13.20 -14.09 19.70
N PRO A 49 -13.14 -14.69 18.49
CA PRO A 49 -14.33 -14.85 17.66
C PRO A 49 -15.33 -15.79 18.35
N GLU A 50 -16.62 -15.68 18.00
CA GLU A 50 -17.65 -16.55 18.58
C GLU A 50 -17.50 -17.98 18.05
N ASP A 51 -17.21 -18.11 16.75
CA ASP A 51 -16.90 -19.38 16.11
C ASP A 51 -15.87 -19.23 14.99
N GLY A 52 -15.29 -20.37 14.60
CA GLY A 52 -14.43 -20.49 13.43
C GLY A 52 -12.96 -20.75 13.74
N ARG A 53 -12.14 -20.70 12.69
CA ARG A 53 -10.73 -21.08 12.73
C ARG A 53 -9.81 -19.99 12.20
N ILE A 54 -8.61 -19.91 12.76
CA ILE A 54 -7.51 -19.06 12.30
C ILE A 54 -6.25 -19.90 12.32
N LEU A 55 -5.62 -20.07 11.16
CA LEU A 55 -4.35 -20.77 10.98
C LEU A 55 -3.32 -19.82 10.37
N PHE A 56 -2.09 -19.87 10.85
CA PHE A 56 -0.98 -19.11 10.29
C PHE A 56 0.20 -20.04 10.03
N ASN A 57 0.57 -20.23 8.76
CA ASN A 57 1.63 -21.15 8.33
C ASN A 57 1.47 -22.56 8.95
N GLY A 58 0.23 -23.07 8.99
CA GLY A 58 -0.10 -24.37 9.59
C GLY A 58 -0.22 -24.37 11.13
N GLU A 59 0.10 -23.28 11.81
CA GLU A 59 -0.08 -23.13 13.27
C GLU A 59 -1.51 -22.65 13.58
N THR A 60 -2.26 -23.43 14.37
CA THR A 60 -3.61 -23.04 14.79
C THR A 60 -3.57 -21.95 15.86
N TRP A 61 -4.07 -20.76 15.52
CA TRP A 61 -4.20 -19.63 16.45
C TRP A 61 -5.57 -19.60 17.13
N ASN A 62 -6.62 -20.06 16.45
CA ASN A 62 -7.97 -20.17 17.00
C ASN A 62 -8.69 -21.36 16.35
N GLU A 63 -9.33 -22.19 17.17
CA GLU A 63 -10.27 -23.24 16.76
C GLU A 63 -11.09 -23.66 18.00
N LYS A 64 -12.03 -24.60 17.85
CA LYS A 64 -12.75 -25.18 18.99
C LYS A 64 -11.77 -25.74 20.03
N GLY A 65 -11.80 -25.17 21.23
CA GLY A 65 -10.90 -25.54 22.34
C GLY A 65 -9.50 -24.91 22.30
N ILE A 66 -9.15 -24.16 21.25
CA ILE A 66 -7.83 -23.54 21.08
C ILE A 66 -7.99 -22.02 20.92
N PHE A 67 -7.27 -21.26 21.74
CA PHE A 67 -7.13 -19.82 21.57
C PHE A 67 -5.72 -19.39 21.97
N LEU A 68 -4.86 -19.18 20.98
CA LEU A 68 -3.49 -18.76 21.22
C LEU A 68 -3.49 -17.27 21.62
N PRO A 69 -2.96 -16.90 22.80
CA PRO A 69 -2.98 -15.52 23.25
C PRO A 69 -2.05 -14.62 22.41
N PRO A 70 -2.30 -13.30 22.35
CA PRO A 70 -1.58 -12.36 21.49
C PRO A 70 -0.05 -12.47 21.55
N HIS A 71 0.51 -12.52 22.75
CA HIS A 71 1.96 -12.56 22.98
C HIS A 71 2.63 -13.83 22.43
N ARG A 72 1.87 -14.90 22.13
CA ARG A 72 2.39 -16.13 21.50
C ARG A 72 2.23 -16.15 19.99
N ARG A 73 1.39 -15.29 19.40
CA ARG A 73 1.17 -15.22 17.94
C ARG A 73 2.35 -14.58 17.19
N ARG A 74 3.25 -13.89 17.90
CA ARG A 74 4.42 -13.18 17.34
C ARG A 74 4.04 -12.19 16.24
N ILE A 75 3.03 -11.38 16.53
CA ILE A 75 2.52 -10.34 15.63
C ILE A 75 3.17 -9.01 16.02
N GLY A 76 3.73 -8.31 15.02
CA GLY A 76 4.06 -6.90 15.15
C GLY A 76 2.79 -6.10 14.95
N TYR A 77 2.39 -5.30 15.92
CA TYR A 77 1.18 -4.47 15.82
C TYR A 77 1.57 -2.99 15.83
N VAL A 78 1.28 -2.30 14.74
CA VAL A 78 1.41 -0.85 14.58
C VAL A 78 0.02 -0.24 14.67
N PHE A 79 -0.24 0.47 15.76
CA PHE A 79 -1.53 1.15 15.98
C PHE A 79 -1.56 2.51 15.29
N GLN A 80 -2.77 3.05 15.11
CA GLN A 80 -3.03 4.39 14.61
C GLN A 80 -2.23 5.46 15.36
N GLU A 81 -2.19 5.35 16.69
CA GLU A 81 -1.26 6.11 17.52
C GLU A 81 -0.01 5.26 17.73
N GLY A 82 1.18 5.83 17.51
CA GLY A 82 2.44 5.08 17.66
C GLY A 82 2.64 4.39 19.03
N ARG A 83 1.88 4.79 20.07
CA ARG A 83 1.83 4.18 21.42
C ARG A 83 3.23 3.81 21.93
N LEU A 84 4.17 4.74 21.76
CA LEU A 84 5.53 4.59 22.28
C LEU A 84 5.51 4.69 23.80
N PHE A 85 6.40 3.97 24.47
CA PHE A 85 6.56 4.07 25.92
C PHE A 85 7.24 5.41 26.25
N PRO A 86 6.55 6.38 26.87
CA PRO A 86 7.03 7.75 26.98
C PRO A 86 8.23 7.89 27.95
N HIS A 87 8.38 6.93 28.86
CA HIS A 87 9.45 6.87 29.85
C HIS A 87 10.73 6.20 29.31
N LEU A 88 10.67 5.58 28.13
CA LEU A 88 11.78 4.91 27.49
C LEU A 88 12.38 5.78 26.37
N THR A 89 13.67 5.63 26.10
CA THR A 89 14.30 6.20 24.90
C THR A 89 13.81 5.48 23.63
N VAL A 90 14.14 6.00 22.45
CA VAL A 90 13.90 5.34 21.17
C VAL A 90 14.57 3.98 21.14
N LEU A 91 15.85 3.89 21.52
CA LEU A 91 16.60 2.63 21.60
C LEU A 91 15.88 1.59 22.49
N GLN A 92 15.42 2.03 23.66
CA GLN A 92 14.70 1.16 24.60
C GLN A 92 13.32 0.75 24.07
N ASN A 93 12.61 1.64 23.35
CA ASN A 93 11.37 1.28 22.67
C ASN A 93 11.63 0.22 21.59
N LEU A 94 12.65 0.41 20.76
CA LEU A 94 13.01 -0.54 19.68
C LEU A 94 13.36 -1.92 20.25
N ARG A 95 14.16 -1.98 21.31
CA ARG A 95 14.60 -3.25 21.92
C ARG A 95 13.59 -3.88 22.88
N TYR A 96 12.45 -3.24 23.14
CA TYR A 96 11.47 -3.72 24.13
C TYR A 96 11.01 -5.16 23.86
N GLY A 97 10.73 -5.49 22.59
CA GLY A 97 10.30 -6.82 22.17
C GLY A 97 11.43 -7.83 21.98
N GLU A 98 12.70 -7.38 21.97
CA GLU A 98 13.85 -8.23 21.64
C GLU A 98 14.05 -9.35 22.68
N GLY A 99 13.82 -9.02 23.96
CA GLY A 99 13.94 -9.96 25.08
C GLY A 99 12.86 -11.04 25.11
N LEU A 100 11.79 -10.90 24.32
CA LEU A 100 10.67 -11.85 24.30
C LEU A 100 10.93 -13.07 23.40
N LEU A 101 12.02 -13.05 22.62
CA LEU A 101 12.40 -14.14 21.72
C LEU A 101 13.77 -14.75 22.13
N PRO A 102 13.91 -16.08 21.96
CA PRO A 102 15.22 -16.73 21.99
C PRO A 102 16.16 -16.07 20.99
N ARG A 103 17.45 -15.97 21.33
CA ARG A 103 18.45 -15.29 20.49
C ARG A 103 18.53 -15.87 19.07
N ALA A 104 18.32 -17.17 18.91
CA ALA A 104 18.31 -17.85 17.61
C ALA A 104 17.12 -17.46 16.70
N GLU A 105 16.06 -16.89 17.27
CA GLU A 105 14.86 -16.47 16.53
C GLU A 105 14.83 -14.96 16.23
N ARG A 106 15.82 -14.21 16.73
CA ARG A 106 15.99 -12.80 16.43
C ARG A 106 16.61 -12.67 15.05
N ARG A 107 15.84 -12.14 14.11
CA ARG A 107 16.25 -11.98 12.71
C ARG A 107 16.69 -10.56 12.40
N GLU A 108 16.18 -9.60 13.15
CA GLU A 108 16.41 -8.18 12.89
C GLU A 108 17.54 -7.62 13.72
N ASP A 109 18.34 -6.78 13.05
CA ASP A 109 19.46 -6.07 13.62
C ASP A 109 19.10 -4.57 13.80
N LEU A 110 19.54 -3.99 14.91
CA LEU A 110 19.21 -2.61 15.25
C LEU A 110 19.74 -1.63 14.20
N ASP A 111 20.98 -1.81 13.73
CA ASP A 111 21.61 -0.87 12.81
C ASP A 111 20.91 -0.93 11.44
N ARG A 112 20.54 -2.14 11.00
CA ARG A 112 19.71 -2.32 9.80
C ARG A 112 18.36 -1.61 9.93
N ILE A 113 17.62 -1.81 11.02
CA ILE A 113 16.32 -1.16 11.25
C ILE A 113 16.47 0.36 11.34
N ALA A 114 17.47 0.84 12.08
CA ALA A 114 17.71 2.26 12.29
C ALA A 114 18.08 2.98 10.99
N ALA A 115 18.91 2.36 10.14
CA ALA A 115 19.26 2.87 8.82
C ALA A 115 18.07 2.84 7.86
N LEU A 116 17.31 1.75 7.83
CA LEU A 116 16.15 1.60 6.96
C LEU A 116 15.11 2.70 7.23
N LEU A 117 14.86 3.01 8.50
CA LEU A 117 13.85 3.98 8.93
C LEU A 117 14.42 5.40 9.10
N GLY A 118 15.72 5.61 8.92
CA GLY A 118 16.37 6.91 9.12
C GLY A 118 16.20 7.44 10.55
N ILE A 119 16.32 6.57 11.55
CA ILE A 119 16.12 6.89 12.98
C ILE A 119 17.39 6.71 13.84
N ALA A 120 18.56 6.48 13.21
CA ALA A 120 19.82 6.31 13.91
C ALA A 120 20.16 7.50 14.84
N ASP A 121 19.93 8.73 14.36
CA ASP A 121 20.21 9.96 15.14
C ASP A 121 19.17 10.22 16.26
N LEU A 122 18.14 9.37 16.37
CA LEU A 122 17.05 9.52 17.33
C LEU A 122 17.17 8.56 18.52
N LEU A 123 18.11 7.61 18.52
CA LEU A 123 18.17 6.48 19.45
C LEU A 123 18.15 6.90 20.93
N ASP A 124 18.79 8.00 21.28
CA ASP A 124 18.85 8.51 22.67
C ASP A 124 17.71 9.44 23.05
N ARG A 125 16.89 9.89 22.08
CA ARG A 125 15.74 10.76 22.35
C ARG A 125 14.62 9.99 23.04
N ARG A 126 13.75 10.72 23.73
CA ARG A 126 12.49 10.19 24.28
C ARG A 126 11.33 10.58 23.37
N PRO A 127 10.22 9.80 23.35
CA PRO A 127 9.07 10.06 22.49
C PRO A 127 8.49 11.47 22.57
N ALA A 128 8.57 12.13 23.73
CA ALA A 128 8.09 13.50 23.91
C ALA A 128 8.81 14.52 23.01
N HIS A 129 10.05 14.24 22.60
CA HIS A 129 10.88 15.14 21.77
C HIS A 129 10.92 14.73 20.29
N LEU A 130 9.96 13.91 19.86
CA LEU A 130 9.85 13.44 18.48
C LEU A 130 8.65 14.10 17.78
N SER A 131 8.83 14.41 16.50
CA SER A 131 7.74 14.78 15.59
C SER A 131 6.77 13.60 15.36
N GLY A 132 5.59 13.86 14.79
CA GLY A 132 4.61 12.80 14.48
C GLY A 132 5.19 11.72 13.56
N GLY A 133 5.87 12.12 12.48
CA GLY A 133 6.54 11.21 11.55
C GLY A 133 7.68 10.42 12.21
N GLU A 134 8.48 11.06 13.07
CA GLU A 134 9.52 10.36 13.84
C GLU A 134 8.94 9.31 14.79
N LYS A 135 7.87 9.64 15.52
CA LYS A 135 7.16 8.68 16.38
C LYS A 135 6.67 7.48 15.58
N GLN A 136 6.14 7.72 14.37
CA GLN A 136 5.65 6.65 13.51
C GLN A 136 6.78 5.74 13.02
N ARG A 137 7.90 6.31 12.58
CA ARG A 137 9.10 5.53 12.20
C ARG A 137 9.61 4.69 13.36
N VAL A 138 9.66 5.24 14.57
CA VAL A 138 10.05 4.46 15.77
C VAL A 138 9.05 3.35 16.08
N ALA A 139 7.74 3.58 15.91
CA ALA A 139 6.72 2.56 16.12
C ALA A 139 6.85 1.39 15.13
N LEU A 140 7.12 1.69 13.85
CA LEU A 140 7.44 0.69 12.81
C LEU A 140 8.69 -0.10 13.22
N GLY A 141 9.77 0.59 13.60
CA GLY A 141 11.02 -0.06 14.01
C GLY A 141 10.83 -0.98 15.20
N ARG A 142 10.04 -0.59 16.20
CA ARG A 142 9.75 -1.42 17.38
C ARG A 142 8.99 -2.69 16.99
N ALA A 143 8.03 -2.59 16.06
CA ALA A 143 7.29 -3.76 15.58
C ALA A 143 8.21 -4.73 14.83
N LEU A 144 9.16 -4.24 14.03
CA LEU A 144 10.11 -5.05 13.28
C LEU A 144 11.16 -5.71 14.18
N MET A 145 11.71 -4.96 15.14
CA MET A 145 12.69 -5.49 16.10
C MET A 145 12.19 -6.69 16.91
N ALA A 146 10.87 -6.86 17.02
CA ALA A 146 10.25 -8.04 17.62
C ALA A 146 10.30 -9.30 16.72
N SER A 147 10.96 -9.26 15.56
CA SER A 147 11.05 -10.35 14.56
C SER A 147 9.70 -11.03 14.32
N PRO A 148 8.68 -10.26 13.89
CA PRO A 148 7.30 -10.74 13.80
C PRO A 148 7.12 -11.74 12.67
N LYS A 149 6.19 -12.69 12.86
CA LYS A 149 5.72 -13.58 11.81
C LYS A 149 4.73 -12.88 10.86
N LEU A 150 4.01 -11.89 11.37
CA LEU A 150 2.96 -11.13 10.69
C LEU A 150 2.97 -9.70 11.22
N LEU A 151 2.84 -8.71 10.33
CA LEU A 151 2.74 -7.30 10.69
C LEU A 151 1.30 -6.82 10.48
N LEU A 152 0.68 -6.29 11.52
CA LEU A 152 -0.62 -5.64 11.46
C LEU A 152 -0.42 -4.14 11.58
N MET A 153 -1.00 -3.38 10.65
CA MET A 153 -0.98 -1.92 10.68
C MET A 153 -2.42 -1.39 10.64
N ASP A 154 -2.87 -0.79 11.74
CA ASP A 154 -4.23 -0.26 11.88
C ASP A 154 -4.25 1.24 11.65
N GLU A 155 -4.53 1.68 10.43
CA GLU A 155 -4.51 3.08 10.00
C GLU A 155 -3.27 3.86 10.47
N PRO A 156 -2.05 3.34 10.22
CA PRO A 156 -0.82 3.88 10.80
C PRO A 156 -0.50 5.32 10.35
N LEU A 157 -1.19 5.81 9.32
CA LEU A 157 -0.95 7.13 8.73
C LEU A 157 -2.12 8.10 8.95
N SER A 158 -3.25 7.69 9.54
CA SER A 158 -4.46 8.53 9.55
C SER A 158 -4.35 9.82 10.36
N ALA A 159 -3.45 9.87 11.35
CA ALA A 159 -3.18 11.06 12.15
C ALA A 159 -2.12 12.01 11.54
N LEU A 160 -1.58 11.70 10.35
CA LEU A 160 -0.54 12.50 9.69
C LEU A 160 -1.12 13.34 8.55
N ASP A 161 -0.56 14.54 8.38
CA ASP A 161 -0.83 15.37 7.20
C ASP A 161 -0.24 14.75 5.92
N THR A 162 -0.70 15.20 4.75
CA THR A 162 -0.30 14.66 3.45
C THR A 162 1.22 14.69 3.21
N ALA A 163 1.91 15.73 3.67
CA ALA A 163 3.35 15.87 3.48
C ALA A 163 4.12 14.84 4.32
N LEU A 164 3.71 14.63 5.57
CA LEU A 164 4.26 13.59 6.44
C LEU A 164 3.92 12.19 5.93
N LYS A 165 2.70 11.95 5.44
CA LYS A 165 2.34 10.67 4.82
C LYS A 165 3.27 10.33 3.66
N ALA A 166 3.51 11.29 2.76
CA ALA A 166 4.41 11.11 1.63
C ALA A 166 5.85 10.78 2.05
N GLN A 167 6.30 11.27 3.22
CA GLN A 167 7.60 10.91 3.80
C GLN A 167 7.61 9.52 4.44
N ILE A 168 6.48 9.02 4.94
CA ILE A 168 6.42 7.73 5.65
C ILE A 168 6.17 6.55 4.71
N LEU A 169 5.36 6.74 3.67
CA LEU A 169 5.00 5.71 2.69
C LEU A 169 6.21 4.93 2.12
N PRO A 170 7.34 5.59 1.74
CA PRO A 170 8.53 4.88 1.26
C PRO A 170 9.09 3.86 2.24
N TYR A 171 8.99 4.11 3.55
CA TYR A 171 9.46 3.14 4.55
C TYR A 171 8.56 1.91 4.61
N ILE A 172 7.24 2.07 4.43
CA ILE A 172 6.30 0.95 4.42
C ILE A 172 6.51 0.08 3.17
N GLU A 173 6.77 0.72 2.02
CA GLU A 173 7.14 0.04 0.77
C GLU A 173 8.41 -0.80 0.97
N ARG A 174 9.46 -0.20 1.54
CA ARG A 174 10.70 -0.92 1.87
C ARG A 174 10.48 -2.06 2.87
N ILE A 175 9.64 -1.88 3.89
CA ILE A 175 9.33 -2.95 4.83
C ILE A 175 8.69 -4.14 4.11
N ARG A 176 7.69 -3.89 3.26
CA ARG A 176 7.03 -4.90 2.44
C ARG A 176 8.03 -5.64 1.55
N ASP A 177 8.93 -4.90 0.89
CA ASP A 177 9.78 -5.45 -0.17
C ASP A 177 11.08 -6.09 0.37
N GLU A 178 11.60 -5.64 1.53
CA GLU A 178 12.90 -6.09 2.06
C GLU A 178 12.82 -7.13 3.20
N PHE A 179 11.69 -7.24 3.92
CA PHE A 179 11.60 -8.11 5.11
C PHE A 179 10.91 -9.45 4.86
N GLY A 180 10.13 -9.57 3.78
CA GLY A 180 9.38 -10.80 3.47
C GLY A 180 8.39 -11.20 4.57
N VAL A 181 8.03 -10.28 5.47
CA VAL A 181 7.00 -10.50 6.49
C VAL A 181 5.64 -10.13 5.90
N PRO A 182 4.64 -11.01 5.93
CA PRO A 182 3.28 -10.67 5.50
C PRO A 182 2.74 -9.47 6.29
N ILE A 183 2.07 -8.56 5.60
CA ILE A 183 1.52 -7.33 6.18
C ILE A 183 0.01 -7.29 5.93
N ILE A 184 -0.77 -7.00 6.98
CA ILE A 184 -2.18 -6.60 6.85
C ILE A 184 -2.27 -5.12 7.19
N TYR A 185 -2.70 -4.33 6.22
CA TYR A 185 -2.73 -2.87 6.30
C TYR A 185 -4.17 -2.36 6.24
N VAL A 186 -4.65 -1.75 7.32
CA VAL A 186 -5.97 -1.11 7.36
C VAL A 186 -5.83 0.31 6.88
N SER A 187 -6.64 0.69 5.89
CA SER A 187 -6.75 2.09 5.48
C SER A 187 -8.10 2.40 4.87
N HIS A 188 -8.53 3.64 5.05
CA HIS A 188 -9.65 4.25 4.33
C HIS A 188 -9.17 5.13 3.16
N SER A 189 -7.86 5.29 2.97
CA SER A 189 -7.30 6.07 1.87
C SER A 189 -7.13 5.19 0.63
N ALA A 190 -7.86 5.52 -0.42
CA ALA A 190 -7.71 4.87 -1.72
C ALA A 190 -6.29 5.00 -2.27
N GLU A 191 -5.62 6.13 -2.04
CA GLU A 191 -4.23 6.37 -2.45
C GLU A 191 -3.24 5.44 -1.73
N GLU A 192 -3.40 5.27 -0.41
CA GLU A 192 -2.54 4.36 0.35
C GLU A 192 -2.75 2.92 -0.09
N VAL A 193 -4.01 2.50 -0.26
CA VAL A 193 -4.35 1.15 -0.73
C VAL A 193 -3.79 0.90 -2.12
N ALA A 194 -4.00 1.85 -3.04
CA ALA A 194 -3.45 1.79 -4.38
C ALA A 194 -1.94 1.56 -4.31
N ARG A 195 -1.24 2.46 -3.61
CA ARG A 195 0.21 2.49 -3.55
C ARG A 195 0.82 1.31 -2.80
N LEU A 196 0.17 0.76 -1.78
CA LEU A 196 0.80 -0.25 -0.92
C LEU A 196 0.39 -1.69 -1.25
N ALA A 197 -0.84 -1.91 -1.69
CA ALA A 197 -1.47 -3.23 -1.66
C ALA A 197 -1.03 -4.15 -2.81
N ASN A 198 -0.60 -5.36 -2.43
CA ASN A 198 -0.51 -6.50 -3.34
C ASN A 198 -1.87 -7.22 -3.50
N ALA A 199 -2.70 -7.17 -2.46
CA ALA A 199 -4.04 -7.76 -2.43
C ALA A 199 -5.01 -6.86 -1.65
N LEU A 200 -6.31 -6.96 -1.94
CA LEU A 200 -7.34 -6.18 -1.27
C LEU A 200 -8.40 -7.08 -0.64
N VAL A 201 -8.83 -6.73 0.56
CA VAL A 201 -10.04 -7.25 1.19
C VAL A 201 -11.01 -6.10 1.37
N THR A 202 -12.23 -6.27 0.86
CA THR A 202 -13.31 -5.31 0.99
C THR A 202 -14.34 -5.79 2.01
N PHE A 203 -15.00 -4.85 2.67
CA PHE A 203 -16.01 -5.13 3.68
C PHE A 203 -17.35 -4.55 3.24
N LYS A 204 -18.37 -5.42 3.12
CA LYS A 204 -19.74 -5.00 2.79
C LYS A 204 -20.74 -5.70 3.71
N GLY A 205 -21.48 -4.92 4.49
CA GLY A 205 -22.51 -5.44 5.40
C GLY A 205 -21.98 -6.50 6.37
N GLY A 206 -20.80 -6.28 6.96
CA GLY A 206 -20.20 -7.24 7.89
C GLY A 206 -19.51 -8.44 7.25
N ARG A 207 -19.54 -8.57 5.92
CA ARG A 207 -18.85 -9.65 5.20
C ARG A 207 -17.54 -9.16 4.60
N ALA A 208 -16.45 -9.85 4.90
CA ALA A 208 -15.16 -9.64 4.27
C ALA A 208 -15.05 -10.49 3.01
N SER A 209 -14.71 -9.87 1.89
CA SER A 209 -14.42 -10.55 0.62
C SER A 209 -13.04 -10.16 0.14
N ALA A 210 -12.19 -11.16 -0.10
CA ALA A 210 -10.96 -10.93 -0.85
C ALA A 210 -11.35 -10.55 -2.29
N VAL A 211 -10.79 -9.44 -2.76
CA VAL A 211 -10.87 -9.01 -4.16
C VAL A 211 -9.51 -9.32 -4.77
N GLY A 212 -9.53 -9.91 -5.97
CA GLY A 212 -8.36 -10.44 -6.67
C GLY A 212 -7.32 -9.39 -7.08
N ARG A 213 -6.95 -9.37 -8.36
CA ARG A 213 -5.81 -8.57 -8.84
C ARG A 213 -5.98 -7.08 -8.45
N PRO A 214 -4.89 -6.38 -8.08
CA PRO A 214 -4.94 -4.99 -7.67
C PRO A 214 -5.71 -4.00 -8.56
N ASN A 215 -5.85 -4.25 -9.87
CA ASN A 215 -6.64 -3.39 -10.76
C ASN A 215 -8.16 -3.52 -10.52
N GLU A 216 -8.65 -4.72 -10.22
CA GLU A 216 -10.05 -4.97 -9.83
C GLU A 216 -10.35 -4.38 -8.44
N ALA A 217 -9.36 -4.49 -7.55
CA ALA A 217 -9.38 -3.86 -6.24
C ALA A 217 -9.54 -2.34 -6.34
N LEU A 218 -8.81 -1.68 -7.24
CA LEU A 218 -8.92 -0.23 -7.46
C LEU A 218 -10.26 0.19 -8.05
N ALA A 219 -10.79 -0.55 -9.03
CA ALA A 219 -12.12 -0.30 -9.54
C ALA A 219 -13.18 -0.43 -8.44
N THR A 220 -13.02 -1.42 -7.56
CA THR A 220 -13.91 -1.62 -6.40
C THR A 220 -13.78 -0.49 -5.39
N VAL A 221 -12.54 -0.06 -5.09
CA VAL A 221 -12.25 1.11 -4.26
C VAL A 221 -12.92 2.35 -4.85
N ALA A 222 -12.73 2.61 -6.15
CA ALA A 222 -13.34 3.73 -6.89
C ALA A 222 -14.84 3.82 -6.66
N GLN A 223 -15.53 2.69 -6.85
CA GLN A 223 -16.98 2.59 -6.74
C GLN A 223 -17.46 2.76 -5.30
N ALA A 224 -16.66 2.31 -4.32
CA ALA A 224 -17.03 2.35 -2.91
C ALA A 224 -16.77 3.71 -2.26
N SER A 225 -15.68 4.40 -2.60
CA SER A 225 -15.39 5.74 -2.09
C SER A 225 -16.18 6.83 -2.81
N GLY A 226 -16.68 6.59 -4.02
CA GLY A 226 -17.22 7.65 -4.89
C GLY A 226 -16.13 8.56 -5.47
N ASP A 227 -14.94 8.55 -4.87
CA ASP A 227 -13.70 9.08 -5.40
C ASP A 227 -13.04 8.06 -6.32
N LEU A 228 -12.57 8.51 -7.48
CA LEU A 228 -11.72 7.70 -8.35
C LEU A 228 -10.41 7.36 -7.62
N PRO A 229 -9.85 6.16 -7.81
CA PRO A 229 -8.50 5.86 -7.36
C PRO A 229 -7.59 6.95 -7.91
N ALA A 230 -6.81 7.56 -7.04
CA ALA A 230 -5.96 8.69 -7.39
C ALA A 230 -4.76 8.28 -8.25
N GLY A 231 -4.87 7.24 -9.10
CA GLY A 231 -3.85 6.87 -10.06
C GLY A 231 -4.08 5.55 -10.80
N ASN A 232 -3.07 5.24 -11.62
CA ASN A 232 -3.02 4.14 -12.56
C ASN A 232 -1.87 3.22 -12.20
N PHE A 233 -2.04 1.92 -12.46
CA PHE A 233 -0.91 0.99 -12.41
C PHE A 233 -0.63 0.42 -13.77
N ILE A 234 0.64 0.50 -14.16
CA ILE A 234 1.14 -0.07 -15.40
C ILE A 234 2.16 -1.14 -15.03
N GLU A 235 1.87 -2.39 -15.36
CA GLU A 235 2.86 -3.47 -15.27
C GLU A 235 3.89 -3.29 -16.38
N ALA A 236 5.17 -3.33 -16.01
CA ALA A 236 6.27 -3.12 -16.92
C ALA A 236 7.44 -4.04 -16.57
N GLU A 237 8.30 -4.32 -17.54
CA GLU A 237 9.54 -5.06 -17.33
C GLU A 237 10.72 -4.12 -17.57
N ILE A 238 11.69 -4.11 -16.64
CA ILE A 238 12.89 -3.30 -16.79
C ILE A 238 13.71 -3.80 -17.97
N THR A 239 13.96 -2.94 -18.94
CA THR A 239 14.68 -3.30 -20.17
C THR A 239 16.10 -2.75 -20.21
N ALA A 240 16.37 -1.61 -19.57
CA ALA A 240 17.69 -0.99 -19.57
C ALA A 240 17.86 -0.01 -18.40
N HIS A 241 19.12 0.32 -18.12
CA HIS A 241 19.50 1.41 -17.22
C HIS A 241 20.43 2.37 -17.95
N ASP A 242 20.17 3.67 -17.79
CA ASP A 242 21.06 4.72 -18.25
C ASP A 242 21.75 5.32 -17.03
N GLU A 243 23.03 5.00 -16.87
CA GLU A 243 23.85 5.53 -15.76
C GLU A 243 24.29 6.98 -15.97
N THR A 244 24.25 7.47 -17.22
CA THR A 244 24.66 8.85 -17.54
C THR A 244 23.61 9.83 -17.03
N ASP A 245 22.35 9.53 -17.29
CA ASP A 245 21.22 10.39 -16.93
C ASP A 245 20.51 9.95 -15.64
N GLY A 246 20.93 8.81 -15.05
CA GLY A 246 20.32 8.27 -13.85
C GLY A 246 18.87 7.82 -14.07
N LEU A 247 18.62 7.13 -15.19
CA LEU A 247 17.31 6.68 -15.62
C LEU A 247 17.21 5.16 -15.72
N THR A 248 15.97 4.66 -15.74
CA THR A 248 15.67 3.26 -16.03
C THR A 248 14.57 3.18 -17.06
N GLU A 249 14.77 2.35 -18.07
CA GLU A 249 13.77 2.07 -19.08
C GLU A 249 12.98 0.82 -18.72
N ALA A 250 11.67 0.88 -18.91
CA ALA A 250 10.81 -0.28 -18.78
C ALA A 250 9.84 -0.38 -19.96
N SER A 251 9.49 -1.59 -20.34
CA SER A 251 8.52 -1.88 -21.39
C SER A 251 7.21 -2.37 -20.78
N SER A 252 6.09 -1.81 -21.23
CA SER A 252 4.74 -2.20 -20.81
C SER A 252 3.84 -2.41 -22.01
N THR A 253 2.68 -3.04 -21.79
CA THR A 253 1.63 -3.15 -22.81
C THR A 253 1.19 -1.77 -23.34
N ALA A 254 1.17 -0.75 -22.47
CA ALA A 254 0.78 0.61 -22.85
C ALA A 254 1.85 1.36 -23.66
N GLY A 255 3.10 0.90 -23.62
CA GLY A 255 4.26 1.53 -24.27
C GLY A 255 5.52 1.56 -23.40
N ARG A 256 6.55 2.25 -23.90
CA ARG A 256 7.82 2.46 -23.18
C ARG A 256 7.63 3.46 -22.04
N LEU A 257 8.23 3.16 -20.90
CA LEU A 257 8.26 3.98 -19.70
C LEU A 257 9.71 4.35 -19.34
N ILE A 258 9.89 5.59 -18.91
CA ILE A 258 11.15 6.15 -18.40
C ILE A 258 10.97 6.49 -16.93
N LEU A 259 11.70 5.76 -16.11
CA LEU A 259 11.67 5.77 -14.66
C LEU A 259 12.96 6.41 -14.14
N ARG A 260 12.96 6.86 -12.89
CA ARG A 260 14.21 7.17 -12.19
C ARG A 260 15.05 5.91 -12.03
N ARG A 261 16.38 6.05 -11.90
CA ARG A 261 17.27 4.92 -11.64
C ARG A 261 16.80 4.12 -10.43
N THR A 262 16.49 2.85 -10.66
CA THR A 262 16.10 1.88 -9.62
C THR A 262 17.19 0.83 -9.47
N PRO A 263 17.53 0.32 -8.28
CA PRO A 263 18.55 -0.73 -8.12
C PRO A 263 18.12 -2.10 -8.65
N LEU A 264 16.88 -2.25 -9.12
CA LEU A 264 16.33 -3.51 -9.62
C LEU A 264 17.01 -3.92 -10.95
N PRO A 265 17.34 -5.20 -11.15
CA PRO A 265 18.02 -5.66 -12.36
C PRO A 265 17.11 -5.66 -13.59
N ILE A 266 17.72 -5.59 -14.76
CA ILE A 266 17.06 -5.80 -16.06
C ILE A 266 16.34 -7.17 -16.06
N GLY A 267 15.15 -7.21 -16.66
CA GLY A 267 14.23 -8.36 -16.64
C GLY A 267 13.32 -8.39 -15.41
N THR A 268 13.52 -7.51 -14.42
CA THR A 268 12.60 -7.45 -13.28
C THR A 268 11.26 -6.90 -13.71
N ARG A 269 10.19 -7.64 -13.41
CA ARG A 269 8.82 -7.13 -13.52
C ARG A 269 8.54 -6.19 -12.36
N VAL A 270 8.18 -4.97 -12.76
CA VAL A 270 7.80 -3.88 -11.89
C VAL A 270 6.39 -3.47 -12.21
N ARG A 271 5.75 -2.82 -11.25
CA ARG A 271 4.46 -2.18 -11.46
C ARG A 271 4.63 -0.71 -11.12
N VAL A 272 4.17 0.17 -12.00
CA VAL A 272 4.42 1.61 -11.95
C VAL A 272 3.13 2.31 -11.58
N PHE A 273 3.12 3.08 -10.48
CA PHE A 273 1.99 3.93 -10.12
C PHE A 273 2.10 5.33 -10.72
N ILE A 274 1.01 5.83 -11.30
CA ILE A 274 0.94 7.19 -11.88
C ILE A 274 -0.35 7.86 -11.42
N PRO A 275 -0.29 8.95 -10.64
CA PRO A 275 -1.49 9.66 -10.22
C PRO A 275 -2.34 10.17 -11.40
N VAL A 276 -3.66 10.11 -11.28
CA VAL A 276 -4.57 10.57 -12.37
C VAL A 276 -4.41 12.07 -12.64
N SER A 277 -4.06 12.84 -11.61
CA SER A 277 -3.79 14.28 -11.65
C SER A 277 -2.46 14.63 -12.34
N ASP A 278 -1.53 13.67 -12.39
CA ASP A 278 -0.19 13.86 -12.92
C ASP A 278 -0.09 13.52 -14.41
N ILE A 279 -1.21 13.06 -14.99
CA ILE A 279 -1.32 12.74 -16.41
C ILE A 279 -1.88 13.96 -17.16
N VAL A 280 -1.03 14.53 -18.00
CA VAL A 280 -1.45 15.56 -18.96
C VAL A 280 -1.96 14.87 -20.23
N VAL A 281 -3.14 15.27 -20.68
CA VAL A 281 -3.75 14.76 -21.92
C VAL A 281 -3.55 15.79 -23.03
N ALA A 282 -2.94 15.36 -24.13
CA ALA A 282 -2.74 16.15 -25.34
C ALA A 282 -3.41 15.49 -26.55
N THR A 283 -3.88 16.29 -27.51
CA THR A 283 -4.40 15.79 -28.79
C THR A 283 -3.32 15.68 -29.86
N GLU A 284 -2.14 16.24 -29.59
CA GLU A 284 -1.00 16.23 -30.50
C GLU A 284 0.27 15.74 -29.81
N PRO A 285 1.21 15.18 -30.60
CA PRO A 285 2.60 14.94 -30.21
C PRO A 285 3.35 16.21 -29.76
N GLY A 286 3.11 16.72 -28.55
CA GLY A 286 3.85 17.91 -28.09
C GLY A 286 5.37 17.74 -28.20
N GLU A 287 6.06 18.74 -28.73
CA GLU A 287 7.53 18.81 -28.84
C GLU A 287 8.13 19.71 -27.75
N GLY A 288 9.42 19.54 -27.45
CA GLY A 288 10.13 20.39 -26.49
C GLY A 288 9.65 20.27 -25.04
N LEU A 289 9.05 19.13 -24.67
CA LEU A 289 8.51 18.88 -23.33
C LEU A 289 9.55 18.24 -22.41
N SER A 290 9.49 18.58 -21.13
CA SER A 290 10.28 17.90 -20.08
C SER A 290 9.68 16.57 -19.60
N ALA A 291 8.49 16.21 -20.11
CA ALA A 291 7.87 14.92 -19.83
C ALA A 291 8.47 13.85 -20.75
N LEU A 292 9.31 12.96 -20.18
CA LEU A 292 9.95 11.87 -20.92
C LEU A 292 9.01 10.69 -21.18
N ASN A 293 7.97 10.53 -20.36
CA ASN A 293 6.99 9.47 -20.57
C ASN A 293 5.88 9.94 -21.49
N ARG A 294 5.61 9.11 -22.49
CA ARG A 294 4.56 9.36 -23.44
C ARG A 294 3.90 8.06 -23.86
N LEU A 295 2.60 7.98 -23.60
CA LEU A 295 1.76 6.88 -24.07
C LEU A 295 0.76 7.42 -25.09
N SER A 296 0.38 6.58 -26.05
CA SER A 296 -0.65 6.92 -27.03
C SER A 296 -1.88 6.07 -26.79
N GLY A 297 -3.05 6.64 -26.99
CA GLY A 297 -4.29 5.93 -26.73
C GLY A 297 -5.51 6.58 -27.37
N ARG A 298 -6.68 6.02 -27.07
CA ARG A 298 -7.97 6.55 -27.49
C ARG A 298 -8.89 6.69 -26.28
N VAL A 299 -9.62 7.80 -26.21
CA VAL A 299 -10.65 7.99 -25.17
C VAL A 299 -11.73 6.93 -25.36
N LEU A 300 -12.02 6.15 -24.33
CA LEU A 300 -13.12 5.18 -24.29
C LEU A 300 -14.39 5.82 -23.74
N ALA A 301 -14.25 6.52 -22.60
CA ALA A 301 -15.36 7.12 -21.89
C ALA A 301 -14.95 8.44 -21.25
N VAL A 302 -15.95 9.28 -21.03
CA VAL A 302 -15.84 10.55 -20.32
C VAL A 302 -16.88 10.49 -19.21
N ASP A 303 -16.40 10.43 -17.96
CA ASP A 303 -17.27 10.41 -16.80
C ASP A 303 -17.38 11.82 -16.23
N ASP A 304 -18.59 12.37 -16.29
CA ASP A 304 -18.93 13.65 -15.67
C ASP A 304 -18.81 13.52 -14.15
N GLY A 305 -17.63 13.85 -13.62
CA GLY A 305 -17.39 13.93 -12.18
C GLY A 305 -18.25 15.01 -11.52
N SER A 306 -18.28 14.99 -10.18
CA SER A 306 -18.89 16.06 -9.39
C SER A 306 -17.95 17.28 -9.35
N GLY A 307 -18.45 18.45 -9.77
CA GLY A 307 -17.69 19.71 -9.69
C GLY A 307 -16.92 20.09 -10.96
N ALA A 308 -15.68 20.57 -10.81
CA ALA A 308 -14.92 21.28 -11.86
C ALA A 308 -13.98 20.38 -12.70
N SER A 309 -13.75 19.14 -12.27
CA SER A 309 -12.96 18.14 -12.98
C SER A 309 -13.84 17.09 -13.66
N VAL A 310 -13.24 16.41 -14.64
CA VAL A 310 -13.84 15.36 -15.46
C VAL A 310 -12.81 14.27 -15.61
N THR A 311 -13.28 13.03 -15.62
CA THR A 311 -12.41 11.87 -15.72
C THR A 311 -12.53 11.24 -17.09
N LEU A 312 -11.38 10.87 -17.64
CA LEU A 312 -11.26 10.22 -18.93
C LEU A 312 -10.78 8.80 -18.72
N THR A 313 -11.51 7.84 -19.27
CA THR A 313 -11.04 6.46 -19.42
C THR A 313 -10.43 6.32 -20.81
N ILE A 314 -9.18 5.89 -20.90
CA ILE A 314 -8.37 5.91 -22.13
C ILE A 314 -7.77 4.52 -22.33
N ASP A 315 -7.93 3.97 -23.53
CA ASP A 315 -7.29 2.72 -23.94
C ASP A 315 -5.91 3.02 -24.54
N CYS A 316 -4.88 2.49 -23.90
CA CYS A 316 -3.50 2.48 -24.38
C CYS A 316 -3.11 1.04 -24.71
N HIS A 317 -3.43 0.60 -25.94
CA HIS A 317 -3.05 -0.72 -26.46
C HIS A 317 -3.56 -1.92 -25.62
N GLY A 318 -4.77 -1.82 -25.08
CA GLY A 318 -5.39 -2.83 -24.21
C GLY A 318 -5.18 -2.57 -22.71
N GLN A 319 -4.33 -1.60 -22.35
CA GLN A 319 -4.20 -1.11 -20.98
C GLN A 319 -5.12 0.09 -20.78
N THR A 320 -6.09 -0.03 -19.86
CA THR A 320 -6.94 1.10 -19.47
C THR A 320 -6.18 2.04 -18.54
N ILE A 321 -6.19 3.33 -18.88
CA ILE A 321 -5.61 4.42 -18.10
C ILE A 321 -6.67 5.49 -17.86
N ILE A 322 -6.73 5.98 -16.64
CA ILE A 322 -7.62 7.03 -16.17
C ILE A 322 -6.83 8.33 -16.05
N ALA A 323 -7.35 9.43 -16.59
CA ALA A 323 -6.76 10.76 -16.44
C ALA A 323 -7.81 11.76 -15.96
N GLU A 324 -7.41 12.67 -15.07
CA GLU A 324 -8.27 13.75 -14.61
C GLU A 324 -7.95 15.04 -15.37
N VAL A 325 -8.96 15.67 -15.94
CA VAL A 325 -8.83 16.95 -16.65
C VAL A 325 -9.88 17.95 -16.18
N THR A 326 -9.64 19.23 -16.38
CA THR A 326 -10.66 20.24 -16.10
C THR A 326 -11.77 20.20 -17.16
N ARG A 327 -13.00 20.61 -16.80
CA ARG A 327 -14.09 20.82 -17.77
C ARG A 327 -13.73 21.81 -18.89
N ARG A 328 -12.80 22.74 -18.64
CA ARG A 328 -12.27 23.64 -19.67
C ARG A 328 -11.41 22.88 -20.66
N SER A 329 -10.47 22.06 -20.19
CA SER A 329 -9.60 21.24 -21.03
C SER A 329 -10.41 20.27 -21.89
N LEU A 330 -11.42 19.60 -21.31
CA LEU A 330 -12.33 18.72 -22.04
C LEU A 330 -12.94 19.41 -23.27
N ARG A 331 -13.50 20.62 -23.08
CA ARG A 331 -14.13 21.41 -24.14
C ARG A 331 -13.11 21.93 -25.15
N GLN A 332 -12.01 22.52 -24.68
CA GLN A 332 -11.00 23.15 -25.54
C GLN A 332 -10.30 22.12 -26.43
N LEU A 333 -10.01 20.94 -25.88
CA LEU A 333 -9.39 19.85 -26.62
C LEU A 333 -10.43 18.97 -27.32
N ALA A 334 -11.73 19.29 -27.23
CA ALA A 334 -12.85 18.53 -27.78
C ALA A 334 -12.69 17.01 -27.54
N LEU A 335 -12.41 16.64 -26.28
CA LEU A 335 -12.18 15.25 -25.88
C LEU A 335 -13.52 14.51 -25.80
N ALA A 336 -13.61 13.40 -26.51
CA ALA A 336 -14.81 12.57 -26.63
C ALA A 336 -14.42 11.12 -26.93
N PRO A 337 -15.29 10.14 -26.65
CA PRO A 337 -15.05 8.74 -27.01
C PRO A 337 -14.59 8.57 -28.47
N GLY A 338 -13.60 7.69 -28.67
CA GLY A 338 -12.95 7.41 -29.95
C GLY A 338 -11.80 8.34 -30.33
N LYS A 339 -11.66 9.51 -29.67
CA LYS A 339 -10.63 10.49 -30.01
C LYS A 339 -9.22 10.01 -29.67
N PRO A 340 -8.25 10.08 -30.61
CA PRO A 340 -6.86 9.78 -30.31
C PRO A 340 -6.25 10.86 -29.41
N VAL A 341 -5.48 10.42 -28.42
CA VAL A 341 -4.83 11.27 -27.43
C VAL A 341 -3.44 10.74 -27.09
N HIS A 342 -2.61 11.63 -26.55
CA HIS A 342 -1.33 11.31 -25.96
C HIS A 342 -1.36 11.65 -24.47
N LEU A 343 -0.85 10.71 -23.67
CA LEU A 343 -0.69 10.85 -22.24
C LEU A 343 0.74 11.20 -21.94
N LEU A 344 0.94 12.30 -21.21
CA LEU A 344 2.25 12.84 -20.87
C LEU A 344 2.37 12.92 -19.36
N PHE A 345 3.45 12.39 -18.81
CA PHE A 345 3.71 12.45 -17.37
C PHE A 345 5.21 12.49 -17.11
N LYS A 346 5.60 13.11 -16.00
CA LYS A 346 7.01 13.30 -15.68
C LYS A 346 7.58 12.03 -15.06
N THR A 347 8.82 11.69 -15.41
CA THR A 347 9.57 10.64 -14.72
C THR A 347 9.69 10.93 -13.23
N VAL A 348 9.74 12.20 -12.82
CA VAL A 348 9.80 12.59 -11.41
C VAL A 348 8.49 12.36 -10.65
N SER A 349 7.34 12.32 -11.34
CA SER A 349 6.02 11.97 -10.78
C SER A 349 5.87 10.47 -10.59
N ILE A 350 6.67 9.67 -11.31
CA ILE A 350 6.77 8.24 -11.09
C ILE A 350 7.72 8.03 -9.91
N ALA A 351 7.18 7.68 -8.75
CA ALA A 351 8.00 7.35 -7.60
C ALA A 351 8.90 6.15 -7.93
N SER A 352 10.22 6.29 -7.77
CA SER A 352 11.17 5.17 -7.83
C SER A 352 10.85 4.06 -6.82
N GLU A 353 10.17 4.44 -5.74
CA GLU A 353 9.71 3.59 -4.63
C GLU A 353 8.34 2.96 -4.91
N GLY A 354 7.62 3.45 -5.92
CA GLY A 354 6.37 2.88 -6.43
C GLY A 354 6.58 1.79 -7.48
N LEU A 355 7.79 1.23 -7.60
CA LEU A 355 8.10 0.07 -8.44
C LEU A 355 7.86 -1.21 -7.64
N PHE A 356 6.65 -1.76 -7.73
CA PHE A 356 6.33 -3.00 -7.02
C PHE A 356 6.96 -4.20 -7.71
N ARG A 357 7.75 -4.98 -6.98
CA ARG A 357 8.23 -6.27 -7.48
C ARG A 357 7.05 -7.24 -7.48
N GLN A 358 6.69 -7.79 -8.65
CA GLN A 358 5.85 -8.98 -8.67
C GLN A 358 6.71 -10.16 -8.18
N VAL A 359 6.44 -10.64 -6.97
CA VAL A 359 6.85 -11.99 -6.56
C VAL A 359 5.79 -12.92 -7.15
N LEU A 360 6.14 -13.65 -8.22
CA LEU A 360 5.31 -14.77 -8.67
C LEU A 360 5.58 -15.98 -7.76
N PRO A 361 4.56 -16.82 -7.49
CA PRO A 361 4.70 -18.04 -6.69
C PRO A 361 5.64 -19.08 -7.33
#